data_AF-A0A6B1GIY8-F1
#
_entry.id   AF-A0A6B1GIY8-F1
#
_cell.length_a   1.000
_cell.length_b   1.000
_cell.length_c   1.000
_cell.angle_alpha   90.00
_cell.angle_beta   90.00
_cell.angle_gamma   90.00
#
_symmetry.space_group_name_H-M   'P 1'
#
loop_
_entity.id
_entity.type
_entity.pdbx_description
1 polymer ?
#
loop_
_entity_poly.entity_id
_entity_poly.type
_entity_poly.pdbx_seq_one_letter_code
_entity_poly.pdbx_strand_id
1 'polypeptide(L)'
;MTETIDLLGIGNAITDNLCRSSDDELKKNGLIKGSMALIDGQKAAELQSTVSPVSRQSGGSVSNSVVHFAKLGGRSQFIGKVANDDAGTHYIDELIREGVEYSTSFLNSGISTGRCYVFVTPDGQRTMCTYLGASSELS
;
A
#
# COMPACT_ATOMS: atom_id res chain seq x y z
N MET A 1 -6.92 -22.40 -25.24
CA MET A 1 -6.69 -20.97 -25.56
C MET A 1 -5.87 -20.42 -24.42
N THR A 2 -4.70 -19.83 -24.68
CA THR A 2 -3.94 -19.13 -23.62
C THR A 2 -4.76 -17.92 -23.21
N GLU A 3 -5.28 -17.92 -21.99
CA GLU A 3 -5.97 -16.74 -21.47
C GLU A 3 -4.98 -15.57 -21.48
N THR A 4 -5.39 -14.48 -22.12
CA THR A 4 -4.51 -13.36 -22.44
C THR A 4 -4.76 -12.28 -21.41
N ILE A 5 -3.71 -11.82 -20.72
CA ILE A 5 -3.83 -10.66 -19.84
C ILE A 5 -4.01 -9.41 -20.69
N ASP A 6 -5.05 -8.63 -20.44
CA ASP A 6 -5.33 -7.39 -21.16
C ASP A 6 -4.56 -6.20 -20.53
N LEU A 7 -4.30 -6.24 -19.22
CA LEU A 7 -3.51 -5.26 -18.48
C LEU A 7 -2.57 -5.91 -17.46
N LEU A 8 -1.27 -5.64 -17.58
CA LEU A 8 -0.27 -5.97 -16.57
C LEU A 8 0.18 -4.69 -15.85
N GLY A 9 0.02 -4.64 -14.54
CA GLY A 9 0.54 -3.56 -13.71
C GLY A 9 1.75 -4.01 -12.90
N ILE A 10 2.80 -3.19 -12.88
CA ILE A 10 3.96 -3.37 -12.00
C ILE A 10 4.03 -2.16 -11.07
N GLY A 11 4.04 -2.39 -9.76
CA GLY A 11 4.13 -1.28 -8.83
C GLY A 11 4.31 -1.68 -7.38
N ASN A 12 4.36 -0.66 -6.52
CA ASN A 12 4.59 -0.90 -5.12
C ASN A 12 3.36 -1.51 -4.45
N ALA A 13 3.52 -2.68 -3.85
CA ALA A 13 2.48 -3.36 -3.08
C ALA A 13 2.52 -2.83 -1.64
N ILE A 14 1.59 -1.93 -1.32
CA ILE A 14 1.56 -1.22 -0.05
C ILE A 14 0.15 -1.23 0.53
N THR A 15 0.05 -1.33 1.86
CA THR A 15 -1.21 -1.15 2.57
C THR A 15 -1.42 0.31 2.97
N ASP A 16 -2.58 0.87 2.73
CA ASP A 16 -2.93 2.23 3.12
C ASP A 16 -3.58 2.22 4.51
N ASN A 17 -2.98 2.95 5.45
CA ASN A 17 -3.47 3.17 6.80
C ASN A 17 -4.02 4.60 6.87
N LEU A 18 -5.34 4.73 6.73
CA LEU A 18 -6.00 6.02 6.72
C LEU A 18 -6.08 6.57 8.14
N CYS A 19 -5.63 7.80 8.34
CA CYS A 19 -5.54 8.43 9.65
C CYS A 19 -6.23 9.80 9.58
N ARG A 20 -7.19 10.06 10.47
CA ARG A 20 -7.68 11.44 10.67
C ARG A 20 -6.62 12.21 11.42
N SER A 21 -6.32 13.43 10.98
CA SER A 21 -5.30 14.24 11.63
C SER A 21 -5.64 15.73 11.59
N SER A 22 -4.90 16.51 12.37
CA SER A 22 -4.90 17.97 12.40
C SER A 22 -3.55 18.53 11.96
N ASP A 23 -3.53 19.81 11.58
CA ASP A 23 -2.27 20.49 11.22
C ASP A 23 -1.23 20.45 12.37
N ASP A 24 -1.69 20.46 13.62
CA ASP A 24 -0.80 20.38 14.79
C ASP A 24 -0.23 18.97 15.00
N GLU A 25 -1.01 17.92 14.74
CA GLU A 25 -0.51 16.54 14.76
C GLU A 25 0.49 16.27 13.64
N LEU A 26 0.27 16.83 12.44
CA LEU A 26 1.25 16.76 11.35
C LEU A 26 2.57 17.41 11.77
N LYS A 27 2.54 18.63 12.32
CA LYS A 27 3.72 19.33 12.83
C LYS A 27 4.42 18.55 13.95
N LYS A 28 3.66 18.00 14.91
CA LYS A 28 4.20 17.19 16.02
C LYS A 28 4.96 15.96 15.52
N ASN A 29 4.52 15.37 14.41
CA ASN A 29 5.18 14.21 13.80
C ASN A 29 6.28 14.57 12.79
N GLY A 30 6.52 15.87 12.55
CA GLY A 30 7.50 16.38 11.59
C GLY A 30 7.06 16.23 10.14
N LEU A 31 5.76 16.18 9.88
CA LEU A 31 5.19 15.93 8.55
C LEU A 31 4.85 17.24 7.83
N ILE A 32 5.25 17.32 6.57
CA ILE A 32 4.94 18.47 5.71
C ILE A 32 3.55 18.24 5.10
N LYS A 33 2.59 19.11 5.41
CA LYS A 33 1.21 19.00 4.92
C LYS A 33 1.16 18.91 3.39
N GLY A 34 0.41 17.94 2.87
CA GLY A 34 0.25 17.73 1.44
C GLY A 34 1.40 16.97 0.75
N SER A 35 2.45 16.59 1.49
CA SER A 35 3.60 15.89 0.91
C SER A 35 3.38 14.38 0.82
N MET A 36 4.25 13.75 0.04
CA MET A 36 4.51 12.32 0.10
C MET A 36 5.99 12.14 0.44
N ALA A 37 6.26 11.44 1.53
CA ALA A 37 7.61 11.17 2.01
C ALA A 37 7.84 9.67 2.13
N LEU A 38 9.00 9.20 1.67
CA LEU A 38 9.50 7.88 2.02
C LEU A 38 10.06 7.93 3.44
N ILE A 39 9.76 6.90 4.22
CA ILE A 39 10.25 6.74 5.59
C ILE A 39 10.94 5.39 5.76
N ASP A 40 11.86 5.30 6.71
CA ASP A 40 12.51 4.05 7.08
C ASP A 40 11.68 3.22 8.06
N GLY A 41 12.20 2.03 8.42
CA GLY A 41 11.53 1.12 9.35
C GLY A 41 11.40 1.67 10.77
N GLN A 42 12.34 2.52 11.21
CA GLN A 42 12.28 3.13 12.54
C GLN A 42 11.11 4.10 12.62
N LYS A 43 11.02 5.03 11.67
CA LYS A 43 9.92 6.00 11.61
C LYS A 43 8.57 5.30 11.38
N ALA A 44 8.54 4.20 10.61
CA ALA A 44 7.34 3.40 10.44
C ALA A 44 6.88 2.76 11.78
N ALA A 45 7.80 2.24 12.59
CA ALA A 45 7.51 1.69 13.91
C ALA A 45 7.03 2.78 14.89
N GLU A 46 7.64 3.97 14.86
CA GLU A 46 7.20 5.13 15.64
C GLU A 46 5.74 5.49 15.31
N LEU A 47 5.42 5.64 14.01
CA LEU A 47 4.05 5.93 13.56
C LEU A 47 3.08 4.80 13.93
N GLN A 48 3.50 3.54 13.83
CA GLN A 48 2.67 2.40 14.24
C GLN A 48 2.30 2.44 15.73
N SER A 49 3.17 2.96 16.59
CA SER A 49 2.92 3.06 18.03
C SER A 49 2.15 4.31 18.45
N THR A 50 2.16 5.36 17.62
CA THR A 50 1.63 6.68 17.98
C THR A 50 0.34 7.05 17.23
N VAL A 51 0.06 6.36 16.12
CA VAL A 51 -1.08 6.65 15.25
C VAL A 51 -2.04 5.47 15.26
N SER A 52 -3.32 5.76 15.44
CA SER A 52 -4.42 4.79 15.32
C SER A 52 -5.16 5.02 14.01
N PRO A 53 -4.96 4.16 12.98
CA PRO A 53 -5.66 4.29 11.71
C PRO A 53 -7.16 4.06 11.90
N VAL A 54 -7.98 4.84 11.19
CA VAL A 54 -9.43 4.61 11.11
C VAL A 54 -9.78 3.43 10.22
N SER A 55 -8.90 3.12 9.26
CA SER A 55 -9.04 1.97 8.37
C SER A 55 -7.69 1.54 7.82
N ARG A 56 -7.60 0.26 7.47
CA ARG A 56 -6.51 -0.33 6.69
C ARG A 56 -7.10 -0.98 5.46
N GLN A 57 -6.51 -0.73 4.29
CA GLN A 57 -6.93 -1.29 3.01
C GLN A 57 -5.69 -1.59 2.16
N SER A 58 -5.79 -2.51 1.19
CA SER A 58 -4.80 -2.58 0.13
C SER A 58 -4.77 -1.27 -0.65
N GLY A 59 -3.56 -0.77 -0.87
CA GLY A 59 -3.31 0.47 -1.61
C GLY A 59 -2.34 0.23 -2.76
N GLY A 60 -1.58 1.28 -3.08
CA GLY A 60 -0.64 1.29 -4.19
C GLY A 60 -1.30 1.80 -5.48
N SER A 61 -0.71 2.83 -6.09
CA SER A 61 -1.29 3.53 -7.24
C SER A 61 -1.59 2.59 -8.43
N VAL A 62 -0.63 1.74 -8.78
CA VAL A 62 -0.77 0.80 -9.90
C VAL A 62 -1.75 -0.32 -9.53
N SER A 63 -1.65 -0.87 -8.32
CA SER A 63 -2.57 -1.89 -7.81
C SER A 63 -4.02 -1.42 -7.89
N ASN A 64 -4.30 -0.20 -7.40
CA ASN A 64 -5.62 0.41 -7.49
C ASN A 64 -6.12 0.51 -8.94
N SER A 65 -5.24 0.89 -9.87
CA SER A 65 -5.60 1.02 -11.29
C SER A 65 -5.93 -0.34 -11.92
N VAL A 66 -5.14 -1.36 -11.60
CA VAL A 66 -5.33 -2.76 -12.05
C VAL A 66 -6.65 -3.32 -11.50
N VAL A 67 -6.91 -3.15 -10.20
CA VAL A 67 -8.16 -3.56 -9.55
C VAL A 67 -9.37 -2.88 -10.21
N HIS A 68 -9.30 -1.58 -10.50
CA HIS A 68 -10.39 -0.88 -11.16
C HIS A 68 -10.62 -1.39 -12.59
N PHE A 69 -9.57 -1.69 -13.33
CA PHE A 69 -9.68 -2.29 -14.65
C PHE A 69 -10.34 -3.69 -14.60
N ALA A 70 -9.97 -4.52 -13.62
CA ALA A 70 -10.62 -5.81 -13.39
C ALA A 70 -12.12 -5.66 -13.08
N LYS A 71 -12.49 -4.69 -12.24
CA LYS A 71 -13.89 -4.36 -11.92
C LYS A 71 -14.71 -3.91 -13.14
N LEU A 72 -14.05 -3.39 -14.17
CA LEU A 72 -14.69 -3.01 -15.44
C LEU A 72 -14.80 -4.20 -16.42
N GLY A 73 -14.39 -5.41 -16.01
CA GLY A 73 -14.52 -6.65 -16.77
C GLY A 73 -13.29 -7.04 -17.59
N GLY A 74 -12.18 -6.31 -17.47
CA GLY A 74 -10.93 -6.67 -18.14
C GLY A 74 -10.14 -7.72 -17.37
N ARG A 75 -9.32 -8.53 -18.05
CA ARG A 75 -8.42 -9.49 -17.39
C ARG A 75 -7.11 -8.81 -17.06
N SER A 76 -6.71 -8.85 -15.79
CA SER A 76 -5.52 -8.14 -15.36
C SER A 76 -4.67 -8.90 -14.37
N GLN A 77 -3.38 -8.58 -14.38
CA GLN A 77 -2.38 -9.14 -13.48
C GLN A 77 -1.61 -8.00 -12.81
N PHE A 78 -1.24 -8.21 -11.56
CA PHE A 78 -0.39 -7.31 -10.80
C PHE A 78 0.92 -8.01 -10.40
N ILE A 79 2.04 -7.32 -10.62
CA ILE A 79 3.36 -7.68 -10.12
C ILE A 79 3.75 -6.64 -9.06
N GLY A 80 3.93 -7.12 -7.84
CA GLY A 80 4.40 -6.34 -6.70
C GLY A 80 4.98 -7.29 -5.67
N LYS A 81 5.68 -6.77 -4.66
CA LYS A 81 6.32 -7.62 -3.64
C LYS A 81 5.72 -7.31 -2.26
N VAL A 82 5.19 -8.36 -1.63
CA VAL A 82 4.74 -8.35 -0.23
C VAL A 82 5.56 -9.35 0.58
N ALA A 83 5.60 -9.14 1.89
CA ALA A 83 6.25 -10.09 2.81
C ALA A 83 5.33 -11.25 3.12
N ASN A 84 5.93 -12.37 3.58
CA ASN A 84 5.19 -13.47 4.20
C ASN A 84 4.73 -13.07 5.61
N ASP A 85 3.79 -12.12 5.67
CA ASP A 85 3.14 -11.61 6.88
C ASP A 85 1.63 -11.46 6.68
N ASP A 86 0.89 -11.15 7.75
CA ASP A 86 -0.56 -11.00 7.71
C ASP A 86 -1.01 -9.92 6.72
N ALA A 87 -0.25 -8.82 6.62
CA ALA A 87 -0.56 -7.72 5.72
C ALA A 87 -0.36 -8.12 4.25
N GLY A 88 0.70 -8.88 3.95
CA GLY A 88 0.97 -9.39 2.62
C GLY A 88 -0.03 -10.44 2.18
N THR A 89 -0.41 -11.36 3.09
CA THR A 89 -1.45 -12.36 2.83
C THR A 89 -2.77 -11.68 2.54
N HIS A 90 -3.18 -10.74 3.38
CA HIS A 90 -4.41 -9.97 3.17
C HIS A 90 -4.40 -9.19 1.85
N TYR A 91 -3.27 -8.58 1.50
CA TYR A 91 -3.14 -7.84 0.25
C TYR A 91 -3.36 -8.71 -0.99
N ILE A 92 -2.78 -9.93 -0.99
CA ILE A 92 -2.97 -10.88 -2.09
C ILE A 92 -4.43 -11.38 -2.13
N ASP A 93 -5.01 -11.71 -0.98
CA ASP A 93 -6.40 -12.17 -0.90
C ASP A 93 -7.38 -11.10 -1.43
N GLU A 94 -7.14 -9.82 -1.16
CA GLU A 94 -7.94 -8.73 -1.71
C GLU A 94 -7.78 -8.62 -3.23
N LEU A 95 -6.57 -8.71 -3.78
CA LEU A 95 -6.36 -8.69 -5.23
C LEU A 95 -7.09 -9.84 -5.94
N ILE A 96 -6.95 -11.06 -5.42
CA ILE A 96 -7.60 -12.25 -6.00
C ILE A 96 -9.12 -12.12 -5.90
N ARG A 97 -9.65 -11.64 -4.77
CA ARG A 97 -11.08 -11.41 -4.59
C ARG A 97 -11.63 -10.39 -5.60
N GLU A 98 -10.83 -9.41 -5.98
CA GLU A 98 -11.19 -8.38 -6.96
C GLU A 98 -10.93 -8.80 -8.42
N GLY A 99 -10.57 -10.06 -8.66
CA GLY A 99 -10.38 -10.61 -10.00
C GLY A 99 -9.04 -10.26 -10.65
N VAL A 100 -8.04 -9.86 -9.84
CA VAL A 100 -6.68 -9.58 -10.31
C VAL A 100 -5.80 -10.80 -10.10
N GLU A 101 -5.12 -11.23 -11.17
CA GLU A 101 -4.11 -12.27 -11.05
C GLU A 101 -2.87 -11.76 -10.31
N TYR A 102 -2.33 -12.58 -9.42
CA TYR A 102 -1.10 -12.28 -8.68
C TYR A 102 -0.25 -13.54 -8.56
N SER A 103 0.99 -13.48 -9.03
CA SER A 103 1.91 -14.63 -9.10
C SER A 103 3.27 -14.36 -8.45
N THR A 104 3.49 -13.16 -7.92
CA THR A 104 4.77 -12.82 -7.30
C THR A 104 4.91 -13.51 -5.95
N SER A 105 5.96 -14.31 -5.79
CA SER A 105 6.25 -15.01 -4.53
C SER A 105 6.56 -14.04 -3.39
N PHE A 106 6.14 -14.43 -2.18
CA PHE A 106 6.39 -13.71 -0.94
C PHE A 106 7.89 -13.47 -0.69
N LEU A 107 8.20 -12.33 -0.08
CA LEU A 107 9.50 -12.09 0.53
C LEU A 107 9.60 -12.80 1.90
N ASN A 108 10.67 -13.58 2.09
CA ASN A 108 10.96 -14.31 3.33
C ASN A 108 12.29 -13.83 3.95
N SER A 109 12.39 -12.54 4.29
CA SER A 109 13.65 -11.92 4.78
C SER A 109 13.50 -11.12 6.09
N GLY A 110 12.36 -11.23 6.78
CA GLY A 110 12.08 -10.46 8.00
C GLY A 110 11.68 -8.99 7.76
N ILE A 111 11.79 -8.49 6.53
CA ILE A 111 11.25 -7.19 6.11
C ILE A 111 9.73 -7.34 5.95
N SER A 112 8.95 -6.49 6.61
CA SER A 112 7.48 -6.53 6.55
C SER A 112 6.92 -5.97 5.24
N THR A 113 5.67 -6.28 4.94
CA THR A 113 4.91 -5.67 3.84
C THR A 113 4.89 -4.14 3.94
N GLY A 114 5.00 -3.49 2.79
CA GLY A 114 5.00 -2.04 2.67
C GLY A 114 3.69 -1.43 3.16
N ARG A 115 3.78 -0.20 3.68
CA ARG A 115 2.62 0.50 4.24
C ARG A 115 2.76 2.01 4.11
N CYS A 116 1.66 2.66 3.79
CA CYS A 116 1.54 4.11 3.73
C CYS A 116 0.61 4.58 4.85
N TYR A 117 1.04 5.57 5.62
CA TYR A 117 0.17 6.31 6.53
C TYR A 117 -0.37 7.53 5.79
N VAL A 118 -1.69 7.58 5.60
CA VAL A 118 -2.38 8.65 4.88
C VAL A 118 -3.10 9.52 5.91
N PHE A 119 -2.48 10.64 6.27
CA PHE A 119 -3.06 11.62 7.19
C PHE A 119 -3.98 12.57 6.43
N VAL A 120 -5.25 12.62 6.82
CA VAL A 120 -6.27 13.47 6.22
C VAL A 120 -6.67 14.56 7.21
N THR A 121 -6.42 15.82 6.85
CA THR A 121 -6.82 17.01 7.61
C THR A 121 -8.28 17.40 7.30
N PRO A 122 -8.95 18.21 8.15
CA PRO A 122 -10.36 18.56 7.96
C PRO A 122 -10.69 19.26 6.63
N ASP A 123 -9.70 19.89 6.00
CA ASP A 123 -9.79 20.50 4.66
C ASP A 123 -9.67 19.48 3.51
N GLY A 124 -9.53 18.19 3.83
CA GLY A 124 -9.41 17.11 2.85
C GLY A 124 -8.02 16.92 2.26
N GLN A 125 -7.01 17.70 2.71
CA GLN A 125 -5.64 17.51 2.24
C GLN A 125 -5.03 16.22 2.79
N ARG A 126 -4.23 15.54 1.97
CA ARG A 126 -3.60 14.25 2.29
C ARG A 126 -2.09 14.43 2.43
N THR A 127 -1.54 13.91 3.52
CA THR A 127 -0.09 13.80 3.74
C THR A 127 0.27 12.33 3.87
N MET A 128 1.21 11.86 3.07
CA MET A 128 1.53 10.44 2.93
C MET A 128 2.93 10.14 3.44
N CYS A 129 3.06 9.13 4.28
CA CYS A 129 4.34 8.62 4.77
C CYS A 129 4.45 7.14 4.45
N THR A 130 5.31 6.81 3.51
CA THR A 130 5.38 5.48 2.91
C THR A 130 6.65 4.76 3.32
N TYR A 131 6.48 3.66 4.05
CA TYR A 131 7.52 2.66 4.24
C TYR A 131 7.38 1.61 3.16
N LEU A 132 8.36 1.49 2.27
CA LEU A 132 8.30 0.57 1.13
C LEU A 132 8.38 -0.90 1.55
N GLY A 133 9.14 -1.22 2.61
CA GLY A 133 9.26 -2.58 3.14
C GLY A 133 9.58 -3.59 2.03
N ALA A 134 8.86 -4.71 2.02
CA ALA A 134 9.06 -5.77 1.03
C ALA A 134 8.93 -5.28 -0.43
N SER A 135 8.20 -4.19 -0.68
CA SER A 135 8.01 -3.66 -2.01
C SER A 135 9.28 -3.12 -2.66
N SER A 136 10.32 -2.77 -1.89
CA SER A 136 11.63 -2.38 -2.44
C SER A 136 12.47 -3.57 -2.90
N GLU A 137 12.07 -4.80 -2.56
CA GLU A 137 12.80 -6.04 -2.84
C GLU A 137 12.23 -6.80 -4.06
N LEU A 138 11.48 -6.11 -4.92
CA LEU A 138 10.97 -6.71 -6.15
C LEU A 138 12.15 -7.02 -7.09
N SER A 139 12.27 -8.30 -7.46
CA SER A 139 13.29 -8.88 -8.34
C SER A 139 12.68 -9.93 -9.24
#